data_AF-A0A086MYD6-F1
#
_entry.id   AF-A0A086MYD6-F1
#
_cell.length_a   1.000
_cell.length_b   1.000
_cell.length_c   1.000
_cell.angle_alpha   90.00
_cell.angle_beta   90.00
_cell.angle_gamma   90.00
#
_symmetry.space_group_name_H-M   'P 1'
#
loop_
_entity.id
_entity.type
_entity.pdbx_description
1 polymer ?
#
loop_
_entity_poly.entity_id
_entity_poly.type
_entity_poly.pdbx_seq_one_letter_code
_entity_poly.pdbx_strand_id
1 'polypeptide(L)' 'MGSSQAATGDSRATGRGGCLALAALAAERTPLRLSLGDDGGSAVLGHREQIREDVEVWELRTRAVTVGD' A
#
# COMPACT_ATOMS: atom_id res chain seq x y z
N MET A 1 2.58 19.94 -44.37
CA MET A 1 3.37 18.76 -43.95
C MET A 1 3.38 18.73 -42.43
N GLY A 2 2.33 18.15 -41.84
CA GLY A 2 2.23 17.98 -40.40
C GLY A 2 2.91 16.67 -39.99
N SER A 3 4.10 16.78 -39.41
CA SER A 3 4.74 15.63 -38.78
C SER A 3 4.17 15.51 -37.37
N SER A 4 3.10 14.72 -37.30
CA SER A 4 2.56 14.12 -36.08
C SER A 4 3.67 13.27 -35.46
N GLN A 5 4.29 13.78 -34.39
CA GLN A 5 5.10 12.94 -33.52
C GLN A 5 4.15 12.34 -32.50
N ALA A 6 3.74 11.11 -32.77
CA ALA A 6 2.96 10.29 -31.87
C ALA A 6 3.60 10.34 -30.48
N ALA A 7 2.79 10.66 -29.48
CA ALA A 7 3.14 10.49 -28.09
C ALA A 7 3.59 9.04 -27.89
N THR A 8 4.90 8.82 -27.80
CA THR A 8 5.50 7.56 -27.35
C THR A 8 5.14 7.40 -25.87
N GLY A 9 3.90 6.97 -25.63
CA GLY A 9 3.44 6.53 -24.35
C GLY A 9 3.97 5.13 -24.08
N ASP A 10 5.21 5.01 -23.66
CA ASP A 10 5.63 3.95 -22.74
C ASP A 10 6.89 4.28 -21.93
N SER A 11 6.81 5.32 -21.09
CA SER A 11 7.80 5.54 -20.02
C SER A 11 7.39 4.82 -18.71
N ARG A 12 6.61 3.72 -18.79
CA ARG A 12 5.79 3.24 -17.65
C ARG A 12 6.57 2.68 -16.46
N ALA A 13 7.88 2.50 -16.53
CA ALA A 13 8.65 1.87 -15.44
C ALA A 13 10.05 2.44 -15.19
N THR A 14 10.39 3.65 -15.65
CA THR A 14 11.79 4.11 -15.76
C THR A 14 12.46 4.56 -14.44
N GLY A 15 12.24 3.82 -13.35
CA GLY A 15 12.94 3.98 -12.07
C GLY A 15 12.89 2.71 -11.22
N ARG A 16 13.73 2.59 -10.19
CA ARG A 16 13.80 1.39 -9.31
C ARG A 16 12.42 0.95 -8.77
N GLY A 17 11.50 1.88 -8.57
CA GLY A 17 10.11 1.58 -8.17
C GLY A 17 9.29 0.83 -9.23
N GLY A 18 9.49 1.10 -10.52
CA GLY A 18 8.81 0.39 -11.61
C GLY A 18 9.25 -1.07 -11.70
N CYS A 19 10.54 -1.34 -11.53
CA CYS A 19 11.08 -2.71 -11.45
C CYS A 19 10.49 -3.49 -10.26
N LEU A 20 10.30 -2.84 -9.11
CA LEU A 20 9.71 -3.46 -7.92
C LEU A 20 8.22 -3.80 -8.10
N ALA A 21 7.46 -2.95 -8.80
CA ALA A 21 6.07 -3.22 -9.11
C ALA A 21 5.90 -4.46 -10.00
N LEU A 22 6.73 -4.59 -11.05
CA LEU A 22 6.71 -5.77 -11.92
C LEU A 22 7.13 -7.04 -11.17
N ALA A 23 8.13 -6.95 -10.29
CA ALA A 23 8.55 -8.08 -9.46
C ALA A 23 7.44 -8.53 -8.48
N ALA A 24 6.71 -7.57 -7.90
CA ALA A 24 5.58 -7.86 -7.02
C ALA A 24 4.42 -8.56 -7.76
N LEU A 25 4.14 -8.15 -9.01
CA LEU A 25 3.14 -8.79 -9.85
C LEU A 25 3.53 -10.20 -10.29
N ALA A 26 4.81 -10.47 -10.48
CA ALA A 26 5.32 -11.79 -10.86
C ALA A 26 5.45 -12.78 -9.68
N ALA A 27 5.31 -12.31 -8.43
CA ALA A 27 5.43 -13.15 -7.25
C ALA A 27 4.23 -14.11 -7.11
N GLU A 28 4.49 -15.34 -6.66
CA GLU A 28 3.45 -16.35 -6.37
C GLU A 28 2.35 -15.83 -5.44
N ARG A 29 2.74 -14.94 -4.52
CA ARG A 29 1.80 -14.20 -3.67
C ARG A 29 1.95 -12.71 -3.90
N THR A 30 1.22 -12.20 -4.88
CA THR A 30 1.17 -10.78 -5.19
C THR A 30 0.68 -9.97 -3.98
N PRO A 31 1.44 -8.97 -3.50
CA PRO A 31 1.04 -8.16 -2.35
C PRO A 31 -0.10 -7.20 -2.70
N LEU A 32 -1.06 -7.04 -1.79
CA LEU A 32 -2.16 -6.07 -1.95
C LEU A 32 -1.68 -4.61 -1.81
N ARG A 33 -0.64 -4.37 -1.02
CA ARG A 33 0.02 -3.07 -0.87
C ARG A 33 1.53 -3.25 -0.99
N LEU A 34 2.14 -2.49 -1.89
CA LEU A 34 3.59 -2.44 -2.07
C LEU A 34 4.07 -1.07 -1.60
N SER A 35 4.67 -1.02 -0.40
CA SER A 35 5.34 0.19 0.07
C SER A 35 6.63 0.38 -0.74
N LEU A 36 6.76 1.53 -1.40
CA LEU A 36 7.96 1.92 -2.14
C LEU A 36 8.70 2.98 -1.34
N GLY A 37 9.99 2.77 -1.10
CA GLY A 37 10.79 3.63 -0.21
C GLY A 37 10.86 3.11 1.22
N ASP A 38 11.87 3.57 1.95
CA ASP A 38 12.20 3.15 3.33
C ASP A 38 11.19 3.71 4.37
N ASP A 39 10.62 4.86 4.07
CA ASP A 39 9.63 5.57 4.89
C ASP A 39 8.23 4.95 4.79
N GLY A 40 7.82 4.49 3.61
CA GLY A 40 6.48 3.94 3.38
C GLY A 40 6.23 2.61 4.10
N GLY A 41 7.26 1.79 4.30
CA GLY A 41 7.16 0.55 5.09
C GLY A 41 7.03 0.85 6.58
N SER A 42 7.93 1.68 7.09
CA SER A 42 7.99 2.09 8.49
C SER A 42 6.73 2.82 8.95
N ALA A 43 6.17 3.71 8.11
CA ALA A 43 4.94 4.42 8.41
C ALA A 43 3.72 3.48 8.55
N VAL A 44 3.60 2.50 7.66
CA VAL A 44 2.48 1.53 7.71
C VAL A 44 2.58 0.63 8.94
N LEU A 45 3.80 0.19 9.28
CA LEU A 45 4.02 -0.64 10.47
C LEU A 45 3.75 0.15 11.75
N GLY A 46 4.25 1.38 11.84
CA GLY A 46 3.98 2.26 12.98
C GLY A 46 2.48 2.53 13.17
N HIS A 47 1.77 2.81 12.08
CA HIS A 47 0.32 3.04 12.16
C HIS A 47 -0.47 1.79 12.60
N ARG A 48 -0.05 0.60 12.16
CA ARG A 48 -0.68 -0.66 12.60
C ARG A 48 -0.45 -0.95 14.08
N GLU A 49 0.71 -0.60 14.59
CA GLU A 49 1.00 -0.74 16.02
C GLU A 49 0.09 0.20 16.82
N GLN A 50 -0.03 1.45 16.41
CA GLN A 50 -0.94 2.40 17.04
C GLN A 50 -2.39 1.90 17.05
N ILE A 51 -2.89 1.36 15.94
CA ILE A 51 -4.24 0.78 15.90
C ILE A 51 -4.36 -0.41 16.86
N ARG A 52 -3.34 -1.25 16.97
CA ARG A 52 -3.36 -2.38 17.91
C ARG A 52 -3.45 -1.87 19.35
N GLU A 53 -2.60 -0.92 19.72
CA GLU A 53 -2.61 -0.32 21.06
C GLU A 53 -3.98 0.30 21.38
N ASP A 54 -4.56 1.05 20.44
CA ASP A 54 -5.89 1.63 20.60
C ASP A 54 -6.96 0.54 20.80
N VAL A 55 -6.91 -0.55 20.03
CA VAL A 55 -7.85 -1.67 20.19
C VAL A 55 -7.71 -2.33 21.56
N GLU A 56 -6.50 -2.60 22.02
CA GLU A 56 -6.24 -3.23 23.32
C GLU A 56 -6.72 -2.34 24.48
N VAL A 57 -6.52 -1.02 24.40
CA VAL A 57 -6.99 -0.06 25.41
C VAL A 57 -8.52 -0.04 25.51
N TRP A 58 -9.22 -0.22 24.39
CA TRP A 58 -10.68 -0.06 24.32
C TRP A 58 -11.45 -1.39 24.27
N GLU A 59 -10.78 -2.54 24.16
CA GLU A 59 -11.39 -3.85 23.92
C GLU A 59 -12.51 -4.19 24.91
N LEU A 60 -12.27 -4.02 26.21
CA LEU A 60 -13.26 -4.34 27.24
C LEU A 60 -14.53 -3.50 27.10
N ARG A 61 -14.38 -2.22 26.74
CA ARG A 61 -15.48 -1.26 26.60
C ARG A 61 -16.26 -1.49 25.31
N THR A 62 -15.57 -1.78 24.21
CA THR A 62 -16.21 -2.02 22.90
C THR A 62 -16.94 -3.36 22.87
N ARG A 63 -16.41 -4.41 23.50
CA ARG A 63 -17.11 -5.72 23.62
C ARG A 63 -18.38 -5.66 24.47
N ALA A 64 -18.48 -4.70 25.38
CA ALA A 64 -19.67 -4.50 26.20
C ALA A 64 -20.82 -3.80 25.45
N VAL A 65 -20.53 -3.18 24.29
CA VAL A 65 -21.53 -2.52 23.44
C VAL A 65 -21.89 -3.46 22.30
N THR A 66 -22.91 -4.29 22.51
CA THR A 66 -23.58 -4.98 21.40
C THR A 66 -24.55 -4.00 20.74
N VAL A 67 -24.40 -3.74 19.45
CA VAL A 67 -25.47 -3.11 18.67
C VAL A 67 -26.57 -4.16 18.51
N GLY A 68 -27.55 -4.14 19.41
CA GLY A 68 -28.68 -5.08 19.43
C GLY A 68 -29.28 -5.28 20.81
N ASP A 69 -29.97 -4.27 21.32
CA ASP A 69 -31.26 -4.39 22.03
C ASP A 69 -32.21 -3.38 21.37
#